data_AF-A0A955WP60-F1
#
_entry.id   AF-A0A955WP60-F1
#
_cell.length_a   1.000
_cell.length_b   1.000
_cell.length_c   1.000
_cell.angle_alpha   90.00
_cell.angle_beta   90.00
_cell.angle_gamma   90.00
#
_symmetry.space_group_name_H-M   'P 1'
#
loop_
_entity.id
_entity.type
_entity.pdbx_description
1 polymer ?
#
loop_
_entity_poly.entity_id
_entity_poly.type
_entity_poly.pdbx_seq_one_letter_code
_entity_poly.pdbx_strand_id
1 'polypeptide(L)' 'MRRGIYRSIAEGKGAAMPAWGTRLAREQIWALVRHIEAL' A
#
# COMPACT_ATOMS: atom_id res chain seq x y z
N MET A 1 11.77 -2.25 -4.51
CA MET A 1 10.38 -2.34 -5.00
C MET A 1 9.36 -2.39 -3.86
N ARG A 2 9.40 -3.38 -2.95
CA ARG A 2 8.58 -3.50 -1.72
C ARG A 2 8.17 -2.19 -1.02
N ARG A 3 9.14 -1.39 -0.60
CA ARG A 3 8.89 -0.13 0.14
C ARG A 3 8.17 0.92 -0.71
N GLY A 4 8.31 0.87 -2.04
CA GLY A 4 7.63 1.77 -2.97
C GLY A 4 6.14 1.46 -3.07
N ILE A 5 5.80 0.18 -3.25
CA ILE A 5 4.39 -0.28 -3.29
C ILE A 5 3.71 0.03 -1.95
N TYR A 6 4.37 -0.29 -0.83
CA TYR A 6 3.87 0.06 0.51
C TYR A 6 3.56 1.56 0.60
N ARG A 7 4.51 2.41 0.20
CA ARG A 7 4.36 3.87 0.29
C ARG A 7 3.18 4.36 -0.54
N SER A 8 3.05 3.89 -1.77
CA SER A 8 1.93 4.25 -2.64
C SER A 8 0.58 3.85 -2.04
N ILE A 9 0.48 2.67 -1.41
CA ILE A 9 -0.76 2.25 -0.74
C ILE A 9 -1.02 3.07 0.52
N ALA A 10 -0.02 3.24 1.38
CA ALA A 10 -0.17 3.89 2.67
C ALA A 10 -0.47 5.39 2.52
N GLU A 11 0.30 6.09 1.68
CA GLU A 11 0.28 7.55 1.55
C GLU A 11 -0.54 8.02 0.35
N GLY A 12 -0.92 7.11 -0.55
CA GLY A 12 -1.57 7.47 -1.80
C GLY A 12 -0.59 8.05 -2.83
N LYS A 13 -1.13 8.46 -3.98
CA LYS A 13 -0.41 9.12 -5.06
C LYS A 13 -1.37 9.99 -5.88
N GLY A 14 -1.36 11.29 -5.59
CA GLY A 14 -2.22 12.27 -6.27
C GLY A 14 -3.71 11.96 -6.12
N ALA A 15 -4.53 12.46 -7.06
CA ALA A 15 -5.98 12.28 -7.01
C ALA A 15 -6.45 10.86 -7.35
N ALA A 16 -5.66 10.09 -8.11
CA ALA A 16 -6.06 8.77 -8.59
C ALA A 16 -5.86 7.65 -7.57
N MET A 17 -4.93 7.81 -6.62
CA MET A 17 -4.62 6.81 -5.61
C MET A 17 -4.80 7.40 -4.21
N PRO A 18 -5.91 7.11 -3.51
CA PRO A 18 -6.13 7.62 -2.17
C PRO A 18 -5.15 6.97 -1.17
N ALA A 19 -4.89 7.68 -0.08
CA ALA A 19 -4.13 7.15 1.05
C ALA A 19 -4.97 6.10 1.80
N TRP A 20 -4.52 4.85 1.81
CA TRP A 20 -5.20 3.76 2.53
C TRP A 20 -4.67 3.58 3.95
N GLY A 21 -3.58 4.24 4.33
CA GLY A 21 -3.03 4.20 5.69
C GLY A 21 -3.95 4.78 6.76
N THR A 22 -5.00 5.50 6.38
CA THR A 22 -6.05 5.98 7.29
C THR A 22 -7.16 4.95 7.56
N ARG A 23 -7.20 3.87 6.78
CA ARG A 23 -8.23 2.82 6.84
C ARG A 23 -7.67 1.44 7.14
N LEU A 24 -6.42 1.18 6.76
CA LEU A 24 -5.75 -0.10 6.92
C LEU A 24 -4.61 0.02 7.92
N ALA A 25 -4.50 -0.98 8.80
CA ALA A 25 -3.34 -1.14 9.66
C ALA A 25 -2.08 -1.47 8.83
N ARG A 26 -0.91 -1.16 9.38
CA ARG A 26 0.40 -1.37 8.74
C ARG A 26 0.59 -2.82 8.28
N GLU A 27 0.15 -3.77 9.08
CA GLU A 27 0.28 -5.21 8.85
C GLU A 27 -0.60 -5.65 7.67
N GLN A 28 -1.78 -5.06 7.54
CA GLN A 28 -2.71 -5.31 6.42
C GLN A 28 -2.13 -4.77 5.10
N ILE A 29 -1.52 -3.59 5.12
CA ILE A 29 -0.82 -3.04 3.94
C ILE A 29 0.35 -3.95 3.55
N TRP A 30 1.13 -4.46 4.51
CA TRP A 30 2.19 -5.42 4.21
C TRP A 30 1.67 -6.75 3.68
N ALA A 31 0.52 -7.22 4.14
CA ALA A 31 -0.13 -8.41 3.57
C ALA A 31 -0.51 -8.19 2.10
N LEU A 32 -1.07 -7.02 1.76
CA LEU A 32 -1.35 -6.62 0.38
C LEU A 32 -0.08 -6.55 -0.48
N VAL A 33 0.99 -5.93 0.01
CA VAL A 33 2.27 -5.85 -0.72
C VAL A 33 2.79 -7.25 -1.05
N ARG A 34 2.75 -8.19 -0.08
CA ARG A 34 3.17 -9.58 -0.31
C ARG A 34 2.29 -10.29 -1.34
N HIS A 35 0.98 -10.06 -1.31
CA HIS A 35 0.06 -10.64 -2.29
C HIS A 35 0.34 -10.13 -3.70
N ILE A 36 0.51 -8.81 -3.87
CA ILE A 36 0.81 -8.18 -5.17
C ILE A 36 2.12 -8.69 -5.76
N GLU A 37 3.15 -8.89 -4.94
CA GLU A 37 4.45 -9.39 -5.41
C GLU A 37 4.50 -10.88 -5.71
N ALA A 38 3.47 -11.63 -5.30
CA ALA A 38 3.34 -13.05 -5.59
C ALA A 38 2.55 -13.32 -6.88
N LEU A 39 2.01 -12.29 -7.53
CA LEU A 39 1.38 -12.34 -8.86
C LEU A 39 2.45 -12.37 -9.95
#